data_AF-A0AAJ6F2W5-F1
#
_entry.id   AF-A0AAJ6F2W5-F1
#
_cell.length_a   1.000
_cell.length_b   1.000
_cell.length_c   1.000
_cell.angle_alpha   90.00
_cell.angle_beta   90.00
_cell.angle_gamma   90.00
#
_symmetry.space_group_name_H-M   'P 1'
#
loop_
_entity.id
_entity.type
_entity.pdbx_description
1 polymer ?
#
loop_
_entity_poly.entity_id
_entity_poly.type
_entity_poly.pdbx_seq_one_letter_code
_entity_poly.pdbx_strand_id
1 'polypeptide(L)'
;MTDTVSLPKAMLRGFAMKCPNCGRGHLFGRFLKVADHCEVCGEDFTPQRADDFPAYLVIVVVGHIVVPALLWMEMTYAPPAWLQLAIWLPVTLFSSLAMLQPMKGAIVGLQWQTGMHGFEMSRRAMAPVRARSSAGRTSEA
;
A
#
# COMPACT_ATOMS: atom_id res chain seq x y z
N MET A 1 14.88 4.08 -19.31
CA MET A 1 15.27 5.07 -18.28
C MET A 1 14.56 4.68 -16.98
N THR A 2 15.01 3.62 -16.31
CA THR A 2 14.44 3.17 -15.03
C THR A 2 15.51 3.38 -13.97
N ASP A 3 15.57 4.60 -13.45
CA ASP A 3 16.24 4.86 -12.18
C ASP A 3 15.63 3.90 -11.15
N THR A 4 16.47 3.13 -10.45
CA THR A 4 16.04 2.20 -9.41
C THR A 4 15.16 2.94 -8.41
N VAL A 5 13.84 2.72 -8.48
CA VAL A 5 12.92 3.35 -7.54
C VAL A 5 13.27 2.78 -6.17
N SER A 6 13.46 3.64 -5.17
CA SER A 6 13.77 3.18 -3.82
C SER A 6 12.52 2.57 -3.17
N LEU A 7 12.71 1.66 -2.22
CA LEU A 7 11.62 1.05 -1.46
C LEU A 7 10.64 2.07 -0.86
N PRO A 8 11.11 3.14 -0.18
CA PRO A 8 10.18 4.13 0.38
C PRO A 8 9.40 4.86 -0.70
N LYS A 9 10.03 5.12 -1.86
CA LYS A 9 9.37 5.79 -2.99
C LYS A 9 8.32 4.91 -3.66
N ALA A 10 8.58 3.62 -3.80
CA ALA A 10 7.62 2.65 -4.32
C ALA A 10 6.40 2.54 -3.39
N MET A 11 6.64 2.43 -2.08
CA MET A 11 5.57 2.40 -1.07
C MET A 11 4.77 3.71 -1.04
N LEU A 12 5.44 4.86 -1.09
CA LEU A 12 4.76 6.16 -1.08
C LEU A 12 3.89 6.38 -2.33
N ARG A 13 4.39 5.97 -3.50
CA ARG A 13 3.59 6.00 -4.75
C ARG A 13 2.36 5.11 -4.62
N GLY A 14 2.53 3.91 -4.09
CA GLY A 14 1.44 3.00 -3.79
C GLY A 14 0.42 3.59 -2.80
N PHE A 15 0.89 4.20 -1.71
CA PHE A 15 0.06 4.90 -0.73
C PHE A 15 -0.74 6.04 -1.36
N ALA A 16 -0.13 6.79 -2.30
CA ALA A 16 -0.79 7.81 -3.09
C ALA A 16 -1.67 7.26 -4.24
N MET A 17 -1.93 5.95 -4.29
CA MET A 17 -2.74 5.26 -5.30
C MET A 17 -2.17 5.37 -6.73
N LYS A 18 -0.86 5.55 -6.84
CA LYS A 18 -0.12 5.67 -8.11
C LYS A 18 0.75 4.45 -8.37
N CYS A 19 1.02 4.21 -9.65
CA CYS A 19 1.90 3.14 -10.11
C CYS A 19 3.29 3.25 -9.43
N PRO A 20 3.81 2.18 -8.78
CA PRO A 20 5.10 2.22 -8.10
C PRO A 20 6.28 2.43 -9.07
N ASN A 21 6.15 1.96 -10.31
CA ASN A 21 7.16 2.11 -11.36
C ASN A 21 7.24 3.54 -11.92
N CYS A 22 6.18 4.01 -12.59
CA CYS A 22 6.19 5.31 -13.27
C CYS A 22 5.74 6.50 -12.38
N GLY A 23 4.97 6.25 -11.32
CA GLY A 23 4.41 7.28 -10.43
C GLY A 23 3.28 8.14 -11.03
N ARG A 24 2.86 7.88 -12.28
CA ARG A 24 1.84 8.69 -12.99
C ARG A 24 0.49 7.98 -13.11
N GLY A 25 0.51 6.73 -13.56
CA GLY A 25 -0.70 5.92 -13.75
C GLY A 25 -1.36 5.55 -12.44
N HIS A 26 -2.65 5.22 -12.50
CA HIS A 26 -3.43 4.79 -11.34
C HIS A 26 -3.16 3.33 -10.98
N LEU A 27 -3.04 3.04 -9.68
CA LEU A 27 -2.87 1.68 -9.16
C LEU A 27 -4.20 0.94 -9.04
N PHE A 28 -5.27 1.66 -8.73
CA PHE A 28 -6.60 1.12 -8.49
C PHE A 28 -7.54 1.50 -9.64
N GLY A 29 -8.24 0.51 -10.20
CA GLY A 29 -9.31 0.74 -11.19
C GLY A 29 -10.69 0.93 -10.56
N ARG A 30 -10.87 0.48 -9.31
CA ARG A 30 -12.06 0.68 -8.46
C ARG A 30 -11.63 0.79 -7.00
N PHE A 31 -12.53 1.18 -6.10
CA PHE A 31 -12.23 1.47 -4.68
C PHE A 31 -11.16 0.55 -4.03
N LEU A 32 -11.33 -0.77 -4.08
CA LEU A 32 -10.36 -1.74 -3.53
C LEU A 32 -9.74 -2.68 -4.59
N LYS A 33 -10.14 -2.54 -5.86
CA LYS A 33 -9.68 -3.41 -6.95
C LYS A 33 -8.47 -2.77 -7.62
N VAL A 34 -7.32 -3.42 -7.49
CA VAL A 34 -6.09 -3.08 -8.22
C VAL A 34 -6.35 -3.28 -9.71
N ALA A 35 -5.89 -2.35 -10.55
CA ALA A 35 -5.97 -2.49 -12.00
C ALA A 35 -5.08 -3.64 -12.47
N ASP A 36 -5.38 -4.30 -13.59
CA ASP A 36 -4.53 -5.40 -14.08
C ASP A 36 -3.19 -4.86 -14.61
N HIS A 37 -3.23 -3.71 -15.30
CA HIS A 37 -2.04 -3.07 -15.86
C HIS A 37 -2.03 -1.55 -15.64
N CYS A 38 -0.84 -0.97 -15.59
CA CYS A 38 -0.67 0.49 -15.60
C CYS A 38 -0.96 1.08 -16.98
N GLU A 39 -1.86 2.06 -17.05
CA GLU A 39 -2.23 2.77 -18.29
C GLU A 39 -1.09 3.58 -18.94
N VAL A 40 -0.05 3.95 -18.18
CA VAL A 40 1.05 4.79 -18.67
C VAL A 40 2.28 3.99 -19.06
N CYS A 41 2.64 2.98 -18.27
CA CYS A 41 3.89 2.22 -18.46
C CYS A 41 3.69 0.73 -18.72
N GLY A 42 2.45 0.22 -18.71
CA GLY A 42 2.14 -1.18 -18.99
C GLY A 42 2.59 -2.18 -17.91
N GLU A 43 2.92 -1.71 -16.71
CA GLU A 43 3.30 -2.57 -15.59
C GLU A 43 2.14 -3.52 -15.23
N ASP A 44 2.41 -4.82 -15.13
CA ASP A 44 1.43 -5.82 -14.70
C ASP A 44 1.31 -5.88 -13.17
N PHE A 45 0.11 -5.64 -12.65
CA PHE A 45 -0.20 -5.68 -11.21
C PHE A 45 -1.01 -6.92 -10.81
N THR A 46 -1.42 -7.76 -11.77
CA THR A 46 -2.16 -9.01 -11.53
C THR A 46 -1.53 -9.92 -10.45
N PRO A 47 -0.20 -10.00 -10.30
CA PRO A 47 0.43 -10.86 -9.28
C PRO A 47 0.18 -10.44 -7.82
N GLN A 48 -0.34 -9.24 -7.57
CA GLN A 48 -0.52 -8.73 -6.21
C GLN A 48 -1.40 -9.64 -5.34
N ARG A 49 -0.98 -9.89 -4.09
CA ARG A 49 -1.76 -10.66 -3.08
C ARG A 49 -1.83 -9.93 -1.75
N ALA A 50 -2.20 -8.65 -1.79
CA ALA A 50 -2.15 -7.76 -0.63
C ALA A 50 -3.49 -7.65 0.11
N ASP A 51 -4.21 -8.75 0.37
CA ASP A 51 -5.62 -8.65 0.78
C ASP A 51 -5.85 -8.64 2.32
N ASP A 52 -5.07 -9.38 3.13
CA ASP A 52 -5.29 -9.45 4.58
C ASP A 52 -4.46 -8.44 5.39
N PHE A 53 -3.18 -8.27 5.06
CA PHE A 53 -2.25 -7.43 5.82
C PHE A 53 -2.67 -5.94 5.92
N PRO A 54 -3.24 -5.31 4.87
CA PRO A 54 -3.68 -3.92 4.99
C PRO A 54 -4.74 -3.70 6.06
N ALA A 55 -5.65 -4.65 6.27
CA ALA A 55 -6.71 -4.51 7.27
C ALA A 55 -6.14 -4.46 8.70
N TYR A 56 -5.18 -5.33 9.01
CA TYR A 56 -4.47 -5.31 10.30
C TYR A 56 -3.74 -3.99 10.53
N LEU A 57 -3.03 -3.47 9.51
CA LEU A 57 -2.35 -2.17 9.62
C LEU A 57 -3.34 -1.02 9.86
N VAL A 58 -4.48 -1.03 9.18
CA VAL A 58 -5.54 -0.02 9.38
C VAL A 58 -6.06 -0.06 10.81
N ILE A 59 -6.37 -1.25 11.35
CA ILE A 59 -6.86 -1.40 12.72
C ILE A 59 -5.84 -0.87 13.73
N VAL A 60 -4.55 -1.20 13.54
CA VAL A 60 -3.48 -0.69 14.40
C VAL A 60 -3.42 0.84 14.32
N VAL A 61 -3.33 1.42 13.13
CA VAL A 61 -3.21 2.88 12.97
C VAL A 61 -4.44 3.63 13.49
N VAL A 62 -5.64 3.21 13.06
CA VAL A 62 -6.90 3.85 13.46
C VAL A 62 -7.13 3.67 14.95
N GLY A 63 -6.92 2.48 15.49
CA GLY A 63 -7.08 2.20 16.92
C GLY A 63 -6.17 3.06 17.80
N HIS A 64 -4.89 3.24 17.42
CA HIS A 64 -3.96 4.09 18.15
C HIS A 64 -4.28 5.59 18.08
N ILE A 65 -5.14 6.02 17.16
CA ILE A 65 -5.60 7.41 17.08
C ILE A 65 -6.94 7.56 17.81
N VAL A 66 -7.90 6.69 17.49
CA VAL A 66 -9.28 6.78 17.99
C VAL A 66 -9.36 6.43 19.47
N VAL A 67 -8.71 5.36 19.93
CA VAL A 67 -8.83 4.91 21.33
C VAL A 67 -8.28 5.95 22.31
N PRO A 68 -7.07 6.51 22.12
CA PRO A 68 -6.58 7.56 23.00
C PRO A 68 -7.43 8.83 22.96
N ALA A 69 -7.95 9.21 21.78
CA ALA A 69 -8.79 10.39 21.64
C ALA A 69 -10.17 10.21 22.32
N LEU A 70 -10.75 9.02 22.22
CA LEU A 70 -11.96 8.63 22.94
C LEU A 70 -11.72 8.66 24.46
N LEU A 71 -10.64 8.03 24.92
CA LEU A 71 -10.30 7.98 26.34
C LEU A 71 -10.05 9.39 26.90
N TRP A 72 -9.35 10.24 26.15
CA TRP A 72 -9.12 11.63 26.54
C TRP A 72 -10.43 12.43 26.66
N MET A 73 -11.36 12.25 25.71
CA MET A 73 -12.69 12.87 25.76
C MET A 73 -13.48 12.39 26.99
N GLU A 74 -13.45 11.09 27.28
CA GLU A 74 -14.12 10.51 28.44
C GLU A 74 -13.57 11.06 29.76
N MET A 75 -12.25 11.08 29.92
CA MET A 75 -11.60 11.58 31.14
C MET A 75 -11.80 13.08 31.36
N THR A 76 -11.96 13.87 30.29
CA THR A 76 -12.04 15.33 30.37
C THR A 76 -13.48 15.84 30.48
N TYR A 77 -14.41 15.23 29.74
CA TYR A 77 -15.77 15.73 29.58
C TYR A 77 -16.85 14.76 30.04
N ALA A 78 -16.54 13.46 30.14
CA ALA A 78 -17.49 12.38 30.44
C ALA A 78 -18.86 12.53 29.74
N PRO A 79 -18.89 12.70 28.40
CA PRO A 79 -20.13 12.95 27.69
C PRO A 79 -21.02 11.70 27.71
N PRO A 80 -22.35 11.85 27.60
CA PRO A 80 -23.27 10.72 27.63
C PRO A 80 -22.94 9.70 26.53
N ALA A 81 -23.06 8.41 26.84
CA ALA A 81 -22.61 7.32 25.98
C ALA A 81 -23.20 7.35 24.55
N TRP A 82 -24.46 7.78 24.40
CA TRP A 82 -25.08 7.90 23.08
C TRP A 82 -24.36 8.90 22.17
N LEU A 83 -23.85 10.00 22.74
CA LEU A 83 -23.14 11.04 21.99
C LEU A 83 -21.75 10.53 21.58
N GLN A 84 -21.08 9.78 22.45
CA GLN A 84 -19.82 9.12 22.11
C GLN A 84 -20.00 8.12 20.98
N LEU A 85 -21.02 7.26 21.05
CA LEU A 85 -21.30 6.31 19.98
C LEU A 85 -21.63 7.04 18.66
N ALA A 86 -22.44 8.11 18.72
CA ALA A 86 -22.81 8.90 17.56
C ALA A 86 -21.60 9.58 16.87
N ILE A 87 -20.54 9.89 17.61
CA ILE A 87 -19.32 10.52 17.08
C ILE A 87 -18.29 9.46 16.67
N TRP A 88 -17.93 8.57 17.59
CA TRP A 88 -16.81 7.64 17.41
C TRP A 88 -17.13 6.50 16.45
N LEU A 89 -18.38 6.06 16.32
CA LEU A 89 -18.74 5.03 15.33
C LEU A 89 -18.54 5.55 13.89
N PRO A 90 -19.12 6.70 13.48
CA PRO A 90 -18.84 7.26 12.16
C PRO A 90 -17.37 7.58 11.95
N VAL A 91 -16.70 8.21 12.93
CA VAL A 91 -15.27 8.56 12.81
C VAL A 91 -14.43 7.32 12.52
N THR A 92 -14.62 6.25 13.30
CA THR A 92 -13.88 4.98 13.12
C THR A 92 -14.19 4.33 11.78
N LEU A 93 -15.46 4.33 11.37
CA LEU A 93 -15.89 3.75 10.10
C LEU A 93 -15.24 4.48 8.92
N PHE A 94 -15.38 5.81 8.86
CA PHE A 94 -14.85 6.62 7.76
C PHE A 94 -13.32 6.63 7.75
N SER A 95 -12.66 6.70 8.91
CA SER A 95 -11.20 6.65 8.99
C SER A 95 -10.66 5.29 8.51
N SER A 96 -11.33 4.20 8.87
CA SER A 96 -10.94 2.85 8.43
C SER A 96 -11.11 2.70 6.92
N LEU A 97 -12.25 3.10 6.38
CA LEU A 97 -12.51 3.05 4.94
C LEU A 97 -11.53 3.92 4.14
N ALA A 98 -11.23 5.12 4.62
CA ALA A 98 -10.28 6.02 3.97
C ALA A 98 -8.85 5.48 4.00
N MET A 99 -8.45 4.78 5.06
CA MET A 99 -7.08 4.26 5.23
C MET A 99 -6.85 2.91 4.53
N LEU A 100 -7.90 2.14 4.24
CA LEU A 100 -7.81 0.84 3.57
C LEU A 100 -7.15 0.94 2.18
N GLN A 101 -7.57 1.90 1.36
CA GLN A 101 -7.06 2.04 -0.01
C GLN A 101 -5.57 2.48 -0.05
N PRO A 102 -5.13 3.50 0.70
CA PRO A 102 -3.71 3.85 0.83
C PRO A 102 -2.84 2.72 1.38
N MET A 103 -3.29 2.01 2.44
CA MET A 103 -2.51 0.90 3.00
C MET A 103 -2.35 -0.22 1.98
N LYS A 104 -3.43 -0.63 1.31
CA LYS A 104 -3.35 -1.66 0.26
C LYS A 104 -2.35 -1.25 -0.83
N GLY A 105 -2.41 0.00 -1.26
CA GLY A 105 -1.50 0.51 -2.30
C GLY A 105 -0.04 0.50 -1.86
N ALA A 106 0.25 0.88 -0.62
CA ALA A 106 1.60 0.84 -0.05
C ALA A 106 2.16 -0.58 -0.03
N ILE A 107 1.34 -1.59 0.31
CA ILE A 107 1.73 -3.00 0.31
C ILE A 107 1.98 -3.52 -1.10
N VAL A 108 1.17 -3.13 -2.08
CA VAL A 108 1.44 -3.48 -3.49
C VAL A 108 2.77 -2.87 -3.95
N GLY A 109 3.06 -1.61 -3.60
CA GLY A 109 4.35 -0.97 -3.89
C GLY A 109 5.54 -1.66 -3.22
N LEU A 110 5.36 -2.14 -1.97
CA LEU A 110 6.33 -2.96 -1.27
C LEU A 110 6.57 -4.29 -1.98
N GLN A 111 5.50 -5.04 -2.31
CA GLN A 111 5.56 -6.32 -3.03
C GLN A 111 6.25 -6.17 -4.38
N TRP A 112 5.94 -5.09 -5.10
CA TRP A 112 6.54 -4.77 -6.38
C TRP A 112 8.05 -4.55 -6.27
N GLN A 113 8.50 -3.75 -5.29
CA GLN A 113 9.92 -3.46 -5.12
C GLN A 113 10.72 -4.69 -4.63
N THR A 114 10.14 -5.50 -3.74
CA THR A 114 10.79 -6.70 -3.22
C THR A 114 10.68 -7.89 -4.18
N GLY A 115 9.90 -7.77 -5.26
CA GLY A 115 9.68 -8.85 -6.23
C GLY A 115 8.90 -10.02 -5.63
N MET A 116 8.17 -9.80 -4.53
CA MET A 116 7.37 -10.82 -3.87
C MET A 116 6.12 -11.16 -4.70
N HIS A 117 5.55 -12.36 -4.51
CA HIS A 117 4.26 -12.77 -5.07
C HIS A 117 4.13 -12.71 -6.60
N GLY A 118 5.23 -12.84 -7.35
CA GLY A 118 5.22 -12.86 -8.82
C GLY A 118 5.74 -11.58 -9.48
N PHE A 119 6.11 -10.56 -8.69
CA PHE A 119 6.82 -9.37 -9.16
C PHE A 119 8.32 -9.60 -9.44
N GLU A 120 8.79 -10.84 -9.52
CA GLU A 120 10.20 -11.15 -9.81
C GLU A 120 10.65 -10.56 -11.14
N MET A 121 9.78 -10.61 -12.16
CA MET A 121 10.08 -10.08 -13.49
C MET A 121 10.23 -8.55 -13.44
N SER A 122 9.33 -7.86 -12.73
CA SER A 122 9.43 -6.42 -12.49
C SER A 122 10.72 -6.05 -11.75
N ARG A 123 11.09 -6.81 -10.72
CA ARG A 123 12.34 -6.60 -9.97
C ARG A 123 13.58 -6.85 -10.81
N ARG A 124 13.61 -7.92 -11.61
CA ARG A 124 14.70 -8.22 -12.56
C ARG A 124 14.83 -7.13 -13.63
N ALA A 125 13.70 -6.62 -14.12
CA ALA A 125 13.67 -5.51 -15.08
C ALA A 125 14.28 -4.22 -14.49
N MET A 126 14.17 -4.03 -13.17
CA MET A 126 14.73 -2.87 -12.48
C MET A 126 16.19 -3.02 -12.01
N ALA A 127 16.71 -4.24 -11.90
CA ALA A 127 18.06 -4.50 -11.38
C ALA A 127 19.17 -3.82 -12.22
N PRO A 128 20.24 -3.28 -11.62
CA PRO A 128 21.33 -2.66 -12.39
C PRO A 128 21.94 -3.64 -13.40
N VAL A 129 22.36 -3.14 -14.57
CA VAL A 129 22.86 -3.95 -15.70
C VAL A 129 24.00 -4.90 -15.28
N ARG A 130 24.89 -4.47 -14.38
CA ARG A 130 25.97 -5.32 -13.83
C ARG A 130 25.43 -6.58 -13.14
N ALA A 131 24.37 -6.46 -12.34
CA ALA A 131 23.76 -7.58 -11.63
C ALA A 131 23.03 -8.55 -12.57
N ARG A 132 22.52 -8.07 -13.71
CA ARG A 132 21.92 -8.92 -14.75
C ARG A 132 22.95 -9.79 -15.46
N SER A 133 24.15 -9.26 -15.76
CA SER A 133 25.20 -10.01 -16.45
C SER A 133 25.83 -11.14 -15.62
N SER A 134 25.87 -11.00 -14.29
CA SER A 134 26.38 -12.05 -13.40
C SER A 134 25.39 -13.21 -13.23
N ALA A 135 24.09 -12.94 -13.24
CA ALA A 135 23.06 -13.99 -13.14
C ALA A 135 22.97 -14.87 -14.40
N GLY A 136 23.28 -14.31 -15.60
CA GLY A 136 23.36 -15.08 -16.83
C GLY A 136 24.55 -16.07 -16.84
N ARG A 137 25.72 -15.63 -16.36
CA ARG A 137 26.94 -16.45 -16.33
C ARG A 137 26.88 -17.65 -15.37
N THR A 138 26.04 -17.63 -14.36
CA THR A 138 25.88 -18.75 -13.40
C THR A 138 24.90 -19.83 -13.87
N SER A 139 24.19 -19.62 -14.99
CA SER A 139 23.26 -20.61 -15.57
C SER A 139 23.91 -21.46 -16.68
N GLU A 140 25.14 -21.14 -17.09
CA GLU A 140 25.87 -21.80 -18.19
C GLU A 140 27.04 -22.68 -17.70
N ALA A 141 27.20 -22.85 -16.38
CA ALA A 141 28.19 -23.72 -15.75
C ALA A 141 27.50 -24.81 -14.90
#